data_AF-A0A962KN79-F1
#
_entry.id   AF-A0A962KN79-F1
#
_cell.length_a   1.000
_cell.length_b   1.000
_cell.length_c   1.000
_cell.angle_alpha   90.00
_cell.angle_beta   90.00
_cell.angle_gamma   90.00
#
_symmetry.space_group_name_H-M   'P 1'
#
loop_
_entity.id
_entity.type
_entity.pdbx_description
1 polymer ?
#
loop_
_entity_poly.entity_id
_entity_poly.type
_entity_poly.pdbx_seq_one_letter_code
_entity_poly.pdbx_strand_id
1 'polypeptide(L)'
;MNDHYLTQIYQTHRAHVSDKWSLYLDIYEEILRPLRERVRNVLEIGVQNGGSLELWAQYFEQAQTIVGCDIDPACADIEFSDPRITVAVGDASVSSTRNQVLGIAENLDFIIDDGSHKSGDIIRTLVNFFPHLREGGIYLIEDLHCSYWQSHQGGLHTRLSAMNFLKYLADVINREHWSRDDDITQYLRPLCDFYGIEVSTEFVATLHAVEFRNSIALLRKRPAAANRLGARVVVGETAKVEPAVLGKALTCSAPSANTTVAKNPALTSTRAAVGEMKAAIKAGDSSLQAPSPLFAQLLAMLAEIQGFLEEQPIGAKEWAIVQELLAERALAHPAVTRALQHEKSEGISLASERTALLGKLDAARLQAEQLEHATNRLQRQIDQLEQANRTQEVELQSCSRRISALHNQINSLINSRSWRYTRFLRQLSNRFKKGDNNR
;
A
#
# COMPACT_ATOMS: atom_id res chain seq x y z
N MET A 1 -31.67 1.25 21.42
CA MET A 1 -30.55 0.86 22.29
C MET A 1 -29.34 1.62 21.79
N ASN A 2 -28.64 2.35 22.67
CA ASN A 2 -27.65 3.38 22.34
C ASN A 2 -26.66 2.95 21.23
N ASP A 3 -26.65 3.68 20.12
CA ASP A 3 -25.76 3.45 18.96
C ASP A 3 -24.29 3.87 19.22
N HIS A 4 -23.92 4.14 20.48
CA HIS A 4 -22.60 4.68 20.85
C HIS A 4 -22.09 4.15 22.20
N TYR A 5 -22.24 2.84 22.46
CA TYR A 5 -21.82 2.28 23.76
C TYR A 5 -20.31 2.42 23.99
N LEU A 6 -19.47 2.16 22.98
CA LEU A 6 -18.02 2.32 23.10
C LEU A 6 -17.64 3.75 23.47
N THR A 7 -18.21 4.75 22.78
CA THR A 7 -17.97 6.16 23.08
C THR A 7 -18.38 6.52 24.50
N GLN A 8 -19.46 5.94 25.02
CA GLN A 8 -19.91 6.16 26.40
C GLN A 8 -18.91 5.64 27.42
N ILE A 9 -18.42 4.40 27.26
CA ILE A 9 -17.43 3.84 28.19
C ILE A 9 -16.10 4.58 28.12
N TYR A 10 -15.67 5.05 26.94
CA TYR A 10 -14.49 5.92 26.80
C TYR A 10 -14.64 7.24 27.58
N GLN A 11 -15.81 7.89 27.52
CA GLN A 11 -16.05 9.17 28.20
C GLN A 11 -16.11 9.05 29.73
N THR A 12 -16.54 7.90 30.24
CA THR A 12 -16.69 7.65 31.69
C THR A 12 -15.50 6.91 32.30
N HIS A 13 -14.58 6.38 31.51
CA HIS A 13 -13.40 5.67 31.98
C HIS A 13 -12.46 6.58 32.78
N ARG A 14 -11.94 6.08 33.91
CA ARG A 14 -11.11 6.83 34.87
C ARG A 14 -9.88 6.05 35.34
N ALA A 15 -9.65 4.84 34.84
CA ALA A 15 -8.53 4.01 35.23
C ALA A 15 -7.31 4.33 34.34
N HIS A 16 -6.78 3.37 33.59
CA HIS A 16 -5.59 3.59 32.79
C HIS A 16 -5.86 4.50 31.59
N VAL A 17 -4.83 5.20 31.13
CA VAL A 17 -4.97 6.12 29.98
C VAL A 17 -5.19 5.32 28.71
N SER A 18 -6.17 5.74 27.90
CA SER A 18 -6.38 5.29 26.52
C SER A 18 -6.56 6.52 25.64
N ASP A 19 -5.87 6.55 24.51
CA ASP A 19 -6.03 7.58 23.48
C ASP A 19 -6.51 6.95 22.18
N LYS A 20 -7.48 7.60 21.51
CA LYS A 20 -8.02 7.18 20.20
C LYS A 20 -8.56 8.38 19.44
N TRP A 21 -8.50 8.29 18.11
CA TRP A 21 -9.24 9.20 17.22
C TRP A 21 -10.73 8.96 17.37
N SER A 22 -11.55 10.02 17.43
CA SER A 22 -13.01 9.88 17.60
C SER A 22 -13.66 9.05 16.49
N LEU A 23 -13.13 9.16 15.25
CA LEU A 23 -13.58 8.36 14.12
C LEU A 23 -13.39 6.85 14.34
N TYR A 24 -12.34 6.45 15.08
CA TYR A 24 -12.07 5.04 15.32
C TYR A 24 -13.14 4.43 16.22
N LEU A 25 -13.65 5.19 17.21
CA LEU A 25 -14.72 4.73 18.08
C LEU A 25 -16.01 4.43 17.30
N ASP A 26 -16.36 5.29 16.34
CA ASP A 26 -17.53 5.07 15.48
C ASP A 26 -17.35 3.83 14.58
N ILE A 27 -16.15 3.66 14.01
CA ILE A 27 -15.79 2.50 13.18
C ILE A 27 -15.85 1.21 14.01
N TYR A 28 -15.27 1.21 15.21
CA TYR A 28 -15.30 0.07 16.12
C TYR A 28 -16.73 -0.30 16.51
N GLU A 29 -17.57 0.68 16.85
CA GLU A 29 -18.97 0.43 17.21
C GLU A 29 -19.74 -0.18 16.03
N GLU A 30 -19.58 0.33 14.81
CA GLU A 30 -20.19 -0.23 13.60
C GLU A 30 -19.81 -1.71 13.39
N ILE A 31 -18.52 -2.02 13.51
CA ILE A 31 -17.97 -3.33 13.17
C ILE A 31 -18.22 -4.36 14.27
N LEU A 32 -18.04 -3.98 15.53
CA LEU A 32 -17.96 -4.90 16.66
C LEU A 32 -19.29 -5.08 17.38
N ARG A 33 -20.25 -4.15 17.23
CA ARG A 33 -21.57 -4.29 17.85
C ARG A 33 -22.26 -5.63 17.55
N PRO A 34 -22.28 -6.16 16.31
CA PRO A 34 -22.88 -7.47 16.03
C PRO A 34 -22.12 -8.66 16.64
N LEU A 35 -20.88 -8.44 17.06
CA LEU A 35 -19.98 -9.47 17.60
C LEU A 35 -19.82 -9.39 19.12
N ARG A 36 -20.31 -8.32 19.75
CA ARG A 36 -20.06 -7.98 21.17
C ARG A 36 -20.32 -9.13 22.13
N GLU A 37 -21.43 -9.85 21.96
CA GLU A 37 -21.82 -10.97 22.84
C GLU A 37 -21.11 -12.30 22.49
N ARG A 38 -20.43 -12.37 21.34
CA ARG A 38 -19.82 -13.58 20.77
C ARG A 38 -18.31 -13.63 20.92
N VAL A 39 -17.64 -12.49 20.99
CA VAL A 39 -16.19 -12.41 21.20
C VAL A 39 -15.84 -13.04 22.55
N ARG A 40 -14.85 -13.94 22.55
CA ARG A 40 -14.31 -14.60 23.74
C ARG A 40 -12.84 -14.25 23.94
N ASN A 41 -12.05 -14.26 22.87
CA ASN A 41 -10.61 -14.04 22.94
C ASN A 41 -10.21 -12.84 22.09
N VAL A 42 -9.62 -11.84 22.73
CA VAL A 42 -9.14 -10.60 22.09
C VAL A 42 -7.62 -10.52 22.22
N LEU A 43 -6.96 -10.10 21.15
CA LEU A 43 -5.55 -9.69 21.16
C LEU A 43 -5.46 -8.23 20.73
N GLU A 44 -4.75 -7.43 21.51
CA GLU A 44 -4.30 -6.09 21.12
C GLU A 44 -2.77 -6.07 21.09
N ILE A 45 -2.21 -5.73 19.93
CA ILE A 45 -0.77 -5.50 19.73
C ILE A 45 -0.54 -3.99 19.90
N GLY A 46 0.31 -3.62 20.85
CA GLY A 46 0.43 -2.26 21.38
C GLY A 46 -0.45 -2.09 22.62
N VAL A 47 0.16 -1.95 23.79
CA VAL A 47 -0.53 -1.79 25.09
C VAL A 47 -0.40 -0.36 25.60
N GLN A 48 0.79 0.25 25.43
CA GLN A 48 1.09 1.58 25.97
C GLN A 48 0.77 1.66 27.48
N ASN A 49 -0.28 2.41 27.86
CA ASN A 49 -0.68 2.57 29.26
C ASN A 49 -1.75 1.56 29.71
N GLY A 50 -2.28 0.71 28.81
CA GLY A 50 -3.22 -0.37 29.15
C GLY A 50 -4.71 0.03 29.23
N GLY A 51 -5.07 1.30 29.04
CA GLY A 51 -6.47 1.73 29.15
C GLY A 51 -7.40 1.14 28.09
N SER A 52 -6.89 0.86 26.87
CA SER A 52 -7.68 0.19 25.83
C SER A 52 -8.06 -1.23 26.22
N LEU A 53 -7.15 -1.99 26.84
CA LEU A 53 -7.44 -3.35 27.35
C LEU A 53 -8.60 -3.33 28.37
N GLU A 54 -8.63 -2.35 29.26
CA GLU A 54 -9.72 -2.18 30.23
C GLU A 54 -11.04 -1.78 29.57
N LEU A 55 -10.98 -1.01 28.48
CA LEU A 55 -12.14 -0.65 27.68
C LEU A 55 -12.67 -1.84 26.88
N TRP A 56 -11.79 -2.69 26.34
CA TRP A 56 -12.18 -3.94 25.70
C TRP A 56 -12.80 -4.92 26.70
N ALA A 57 -12.31 -4.96 27.94
CA ALA A 57 -12.90 -5.77 29.00
C ALA A 57 -14.32 -5.34 29.36
N GLN A 58 -14.58 -4.03 29.38
CA GLN A 58 -15.93 -3.49 29.56
C GLN A 58 -16.81 -3.72 28.32
N TYR A 59 -16.27 -3.53 27.12
CA TYR A 59 -17.02 -3.64 25.88
C TYR A 59 -17.46 -5.07 25.58
N PHE A 60 -16.55 -6.03 25.77
CA PHE A 60 -16.78 -7.46 25.56
C PHE A 60 -17.01 -8.14 26.91
N GLU A 61 -18.18 -7.94 27.50
CA GLU A 61 -18.55 -8.52 28.80
C GLU A 61 -18.43 -10.05 28.83
N GLN A 62 -18.58 -10.70 27.67
CA GLN A 62 -18.49 -12.16 27.52
C GLN A 62 -17.07 -12.64 27.13
N ALA A 63 -16.10 -11.73 27.00
CA ALA A 63 -14.70 -12.11 26.80
C ALA A 63 -14.22 -12.97 27.95
N GLN A 64 -13.46 -14.01 27.63
CA GLN A 64 -12.78 -14.89 28.58
C GLN A 64 -11.33 -14.42 28.79
N THR A 65 -10.70 -13.92 27.72
CA THR A 65 -9.31 -13.49 27.78
C THR A 65 -9.09 -12.30 26.85
N ILE A 66 -8.38 -11.30 27.38
CA ILE A 66 -7.94 -10.11 26.65
C ILE A 66 -6.42 -10.05 26.82
N VAL A 67 -5.72 -10.29 25.72
CA VAL A 67 -4.26 -10.31 25.70
C VAL A 67 -3.75 -9.01 25.12
N GLY A 68 -2.95 -8.28 25.90
CA GLY A 68 -2.11 -7.21 25.40
C GLY A 68 -0.72 -7.76 25.02
N CYS A 69 -0.15 -7.28 23.92
CA CYS A 69 1.22 -7.60 23.53
C CYS A 69 2.01 -6.32 23.28
N ASP A 70 3.07 -6.06 24.05
CA ASP A 70 3.91 -4.88 23.89
C ASP A 70 5.39 -5.23 24.05
N ILE A 71 6.25 -4.51 23.34
CA ILE A 71 7.70 -4.70 23.43
C ILE A 71 8.29 -4.04 24.69
N ASP A 72 7.61 -3.03 25.25
CA ASP A 72 8.08 -2.33 26.43
C ASP A 72 7.91 -3.20 27.69
N PRO A 73 9.00 -3.57 28.38
CA PRO A 73 8.92 -4.37 29.60
C PRO A 73 8.15 -3.71 30.74
N ALA A 74 7.99 -2.39 30.75
CA ALA A 74 7.16 -1.70 31.74
C ALA A 74 5.69 -2.12 31.68
N CYS A 75 5.22 -2.66 30.55
CA CYS A 75 3.84 -3.15 30.42
C CYS A 75 3.57 -4.38 31.30
N ALA A 76 4.60 -5.12 31.75
CA ALA A 76 4.44 -6.22 32.69
C ALA A 76 4.03 -5.76 34.10
N ASP A 77 4.34 -4.51 34.45
CA ASP A 77 4.09 -3.94 35.77
C ASP A 77 2.73 -3.22 35.86
N ILE A 78 1.94 -3.22 34.77
CA ILE A 78 0.60 -2.64 34.77
C ILE A 78 -0.37 -3.55 35.55
N GLU A 79 -0.97 -3.03 36.61
CA GLU A 79 -1.92 -3.77 37.44
C GLU A 79 -3.35 -3.60 36.91
N PHE A 80 -3.95 -4.68 36.40
CA PHE A 80 -5.34 -4.67 35.95
C PHE A 80 -6.28 -5.19 37.04
N SER A 81 -7.39 -4.49 37.25
CA SER A 81 -8.44 -4.94 38.18
C SER A 81 -9.28 -6.10 37.63
N ASP A 82 -9.36 -6.23 36.30
CA ASP A 82 -10.08 -7.31 35.63
C ASP A 82 -9.15 -8.51 35.40
N PRO A 83 -9.44 -9.69 36.00
CA PRO A 83 -8.57 -10.86 35.91
C PRO A 83 -8.53 -11.50 34.51
N ARG A 84 -9.35 -11.04 33.56
CA ARG A 84 -9.34 -11.52 32.17
C ARG A 84 -8.25 -10.88 31.33
N ILE A 85 -7.64 -9.80 31.80
CA ILE A 85 -6.59 -9.07 31.09
C ILE A 85 -5.23 -9.69 31.43
N THR A 86 -4.41 -9.95 30.42
CA THR A 86 -3.05 -10.46 30.59
C THR A 86 -2.13 -9.83 29.56
N VAL A 87 -0.89 -9.50 29.96
CA VAL A 87 0.09 -8.88 29.06
C VAL A 87 1.21 -9.88 28.75
N ALA A 88 1.52 -10.04 27.46
CA ALA A 88 2.73 -10.67 26.98
C ALA A 88 3.75 -9.59 26.58
N VAL A 89 4.94 -9.60 27.19
CA VAL A 89 6.01 -8.67 26.82
C VAL A 89 6.91 -9.28 25.76
N GLY A 90 6.99 -8.63 24.60
CA GLY A 90 7.90 -8.96 23.52
C GLY A 90 7.52 -8.31 22.19
N ASP A 91 8.40 -8.47 21.20
CA ASP A 91 8.14 -8.02 19.84
C ASP A 91 7.10 -8.94 19.15
N ALA A 92 5.90 -8.44 18.89
CA ALA A 92 4.82 -9.18 18.26
C ALA A 92 5.15 -9.67 16.82
N SER A 93 6.16 -9.07 16.18
CA SER A 93 6.59 -9.45 14.83
C SER A 93 7.43 -10.74 14.81
N VAL A 94 7.84 -11.28 15.97
CA VAL A 94 8.63 -12.52 16.07
C VAL A 94 7.83 -13.71 16.60
N SER A 95 8.22 -14.91 16.16
CA SER A 95 7.51 -16.16 16.46
C SER A 95 7.55 -16.56 17.94
N SER A 96 8.60 -16.20 18.68
CA SER A 96 8.70 -16.49 20.12
C SER A 96 7.61 -15.77 20.92
N THR A 97 7.43 -14.47 20.66
CA THR A 97 6.40 -13.65 21.30
C THR A 97 5.01 -14.10 20.86
N ARG A 98 4.82 -14.39 19.57
CA ARG A 98 3.57 -15.00 19.07
C ARG A 98 3.21 -16.25 19.86
N ASN A 99 4.16 -17.14 20.11
CA ASN A 99 3.91 -18.37 20.87
C ASN A 99 3.57 -18.08 22.36
N GLN A 100 4.14 -17.03 22.95
CA GLN A 100 3.75 -16.59 24.31
C GLN A 100 2.31 -16.08 24.34
N VAL A 101 1.94 -15.21 23.40
CA VAL A 101 0.57 -14.71 23.23
C VAL A 101 -0.43 -15.85 23.07
N LEU A 102 -0.13 -16.80 22.18
CA LEU A 102 -1.00 -17.96 21.94
C LEU A 102 -1.05 -18.93 23.11
N GLY A 103 0.00 -18.97 23.95
CA GLY A 103 -0.02 -19.71 25.21
C GLY A 103 -0.98 -19.11 26.24
N ILE A 104 -1.34 -17.83 26.11
CA ILE A 104 -2.34 -17.16 26.95
C ILE A 104 -3.74 -17.34 26.35
N ALA A 105 -3.89 -17.06 25.05
CA ALA A 105 -5.16 -17.18 24.35
C ALA A 105 -4.98 -17.77 22.94
N GLU A 106 -5.51 -18.97 22.74
CA GLU A 106 -5.69 -19.55 21.41
C GLU A 106 -7.02 -19.12 20.79
N ASN A 107 -7.17 -19.36 19.48
CA ASN A 107 -8.43 -19.15 18.77
C ASN A 107 -8.99 -17.73 18.96
N LEU A 108 -8.24 -16.73 18.50
CA LEU A 108 -8.59 -15.32 18.68
C LEU A 108 -9.84 -14.98 17.86
N ASP A 109 -10.82 -14.30 18.46
CA ASP A 109 -12.02 -13.81 17.75
C ASP A 109 -11.78 -12.45 17.12
N PHE A 110 -10.97 -11.63 17.79
CA PHE A 110 -10.68 -10.26 17.40
C PHE A 110 -9.21 -9.92 17.69
N ILE A 111 -8.55 -9.35 16.71
CA ILE A 111 -7.15 -8.92 16.80
C ILE A 111 -7.07 -7.46 16.38
N ILE A 112 -6.39 -6.65 17.17
CA ILE A 112 -6.13 -5.24 16.91
C ILE A 112 -4.61 -5.07 16.80
N ASP A 113 -4.17 -4.42 15.74
CA ASP A 113 -2.79 -3.99 15.55
C ASP A 113 -2.70 -2.47 15.67
N ASP A 114 -2.31 -2.03 16.86
CA ASP A 114 -2.05 -0.65 17.26
C ASP A 114 -0.63 -0.49 17.83
N GLY A 115 0.32 -1.22 17.22
CA GLY A 115 1.70 -1.32 17.70
C GLY A 115 2.61 -0.18 17.24
N SER A 116 3.70 -0.50 16.55
CA SER A 116 4.71 0.50 16.14
C SER A 116 4.31 1.37 14.95
N HIS A 117 3.23 0.99 14.25
CA HIS A 117 2.76 1.51 12.97
C HIS A 117 3.78 1.47 11.81
N LYS A 118 4.94 0.83 12.01
CA LYS A 118 5.92 0.62 10.93
C LYS A 118 5.38 -0.41 9.96
N SER A 119 5.51 -0.12 8.66
CA SER A 119 4.96 -0.98 7.61
C SER A 119 5.42 -2.44 7.73
N GLY A 120 6.70 -2.67 7.98
CA GLY A 120 7.23 -4.03 8.13
C GLY A 120 6.75 -4.75 9.37
N ASP A 121 6.43 -4.04 10.45
CA ASP A 121 5.98 -4.66 11.69
C ASP A 121 4.52 -5.11 11.52
N ILE A 122 3.65 -4.22 11.02
CA ILE A 122 2.25 -4.52 10.65
C ILE A 122 2.15 -5.74 9.71
N ILE A 123 3.03 -5.80 8.69
CA ILE A 123 3.03 -6.92 7.73
C ILE A 123 3.37 -8.24 8.44
N ARG A 124 4.37 -8.23 9.33
CA ARG A 124 4.82 -9.43 10.05
C ARG A 124 3.82 -9.89 11.10
N THR A 125 3.25 -8.97 11.88
CA THR A 125 2.19 -9.28 12.85
C THR A 125 0.96 -9.85 12.16
N LEU A 126 0.54 -9.27 11.02
CA LEU A 126 -0.58 -9.78 10.25
C LEU A 126 -0.33 -11.23 9.79
N VAL A 127 0.85 -11.52 9.22
CA VAL A 127 1.22 -12.88 8.81
C VAL A 127 1.33 -13.82 10.00
N ASN A 128 1.84 -13.36 11.14
CA ASN A 128 2.00 -14.16 12.35
C ASN A 128 0.68 -14.55 12.99
N PHE A 129 -0.30 -13.64 13.05
CA PHE A 129 -1.48 -13.80 13.90
C PHE A 129 -2.78 -14.08 13.12
N PHE A 130 -2.91 -13.67 11.86
CA PHE A 130 -4.11 -14.00 11.05
C PHE A 130 -4.40 -15.51 10.93
N PRO A 131 -3.39 -16.41 10.83
CA PRO A 131 -3.65 -17.85 10.87
C PRO A 131 -4.33 -18.32 12.16
N HIS A 132 -4.13 -17.63 13.27
CA HIS A 132 -4.70 -17.97 14.59
C HIS A 132 -6.04 -17.28 14.90
N LEU A 133 -6.49 -16.39 14.02
CA LEU A 133 -7.83 -15.82 14.06
C LEU A 133 -8.86 -16.92 13.76
N ARG A 134 -9.98 -16.94 14.46
CA ARG A 134 -11.09 -17.86 14.20
C ARG A 134 -11.80 -17.51 12.90
N GLU A 135 -12.43 -18.50 12.30
CA GLU A 135 -13.38 -18.26 11.21
C GLU A 135 -14.55 -17.39 11.71
N GLY A 136 -14.85 -16.32 10.96
CA GLY A 136 -15.78 -15.28 11.37
C GLY A 136 -15.14 -14.15 12.18
N GLY A 137 -13.88 -14.30 12.59
CA GLY A 137 -13.12 -13.29 13.32
C GLY A 137 -12.65 -12.12 12.44
N ILE A 138 -12.14 -11.09 13.11
CA ILE A 138 -11.65 -9.85 12.48
C ILE A 138 -10.22 -9.56 12.94
N TYR A 139 -9.35 -9.21 11.99
CA TYR A 139 -8.08 -8.55 12.25
C TYR A 139 -8.22 -7.08 11.83
N LEU A 140 -7.96 -6.14 12.73
CA LEU A 140 -8.05 -4.71 12.47
C LEU A 140 -6.69 -4.05 12.69
N ILE A 141 -6.32 -3.13 11.81
CA ILE A 141 -5.07 -2.38 11.85
C ILE A 141 -5.39 -0.89 12.00
N GLU A 142 -4.83 -0.25 13.02
CA GLU A 142 -4.93 1.19 13.26
C GLU A 142 -3.78 1.98 12.59
N ASP A 143 -3.94 3.30 12.56
CA ASP A 143 -2.90 4.26 12.19
C ASP A 143 -2.15 4.00 10.88
N LEU A 144 -2.88 3.48 9.89
CA LEU A 144 -2.36 3.24 8.54
C LEU A 144 -1.95 4.52 7.81
N HIS A 145 -2.34 5.70 8.28
CA HIS A 145 -1.79 6.96 7.77
C HIS A 145 -0.26 7.02 7.88
N CYS A 146 0.34 6.33 8.85
CA CYS A 146 1.80 6.17 8.99
C CYS A 146 2.44 5.48 7.77
N SER A 147 1.69 4.64 7.03
CA SER A 147 2.18 4.02 5.79
C SER A 147 2.52 5.04 4.69
N TYR A 148 2.16 6.30 4.83
CA TYR A 148 2.54 7.39 3.92
C TYR A 148 3.80 8.14 4.37
N TRP A 149 4.39 7.79 5.51
CA TRP A 149 5.57 8.47 6.08
C TRP A 149 6.83 7.62 5.94
N GLN A 150 7.92 8.24 5.46
CA GLN A 150 9.20 7.56 5.28
C GLN A 150 9.77 7.03 6.61
N SER A 151 9.57 7.74 7.72
CA SER A 151 9.98 7.31 9.07
C SER A 151 9.35 5.99 9.52
N HIS A 152 8.22 5.61 8.92
CA HIS A 152 7.48 4.38 9.23
C HIS A 152 7.56 3.37 8.08
N GLN A 153 8.65 3.45 7.31
CA GLN A 153 8.92 2.57 6.15
C GLN A 153 7.88 2.71 5.03
N GLY A 154 7.24 3.88 4.97
CA GLY A 154 6.15 4.19 4.06
C GLY A 154 6.53 5.18 2.95
N GLY A 155 5.50 5.80 2.39
CA GLY A 155 5.56 6.81 1.33
C GLY A 155 4.42 6.65 0.34
N LEU A 156 3.92 7.75 -0.22
CA LEU A 156 2.73 7.74 -1.10
C LEU A 156 2.84 6.74 -2.26
N HIS A 157 4.05 6.56 -2.80
CA HIS A 157 4.32 5.66 -3.93
C HIS A 157 5.15 4.41 -3.54
N THR A 158 5.37 4.20 -2.24
CA THR A 158 6.20 3.11 -1.74
C THR A 158 5.46 1.78 -1.84
N ARG A 159 5.78 0.96 -2.85
CA ARG A 159 5.14 -0.36 -3.09
C ARG A 159 5.30 -1.35 -1.92
N LEU A 160 6.28 -1.12 -1.06
CA LEU A 160 6.58 -2.01 0.06
C LEU A 160 5.83 -1.65 1.35
N SER A 161 5.02 -0.59 1.39
CA SER A 161 4.31 -0.19 2.61
C SER A 161 3.19 -1.16 3.01
N ALA A 162 2.76 -1.12 4.28
CA ALA A 162 1.63 -1.92 4.76
C ALA A 162 0.34 -1.60 3.99
N MET A 163 0.10 -0.32 3.69
CA MET A 163 -1.02 0.10 2.82
C MET A 163 -1.01 -0.59 1.45
N ASN A 164 0.16 -0.74 0.81
CA ASN A 164 0.22 -1.45 -0.47
C ASN A 164 0.15 -2.97 -0.30
N PHE A 165 0.70 -3.55 0.77
CA PHE A 165 0.47 -4.96 1.09
C PHE A 165 -1.03 -5.29 1.20
N LEU A 166 -1.80 -4.45 1.89
CA LEU A 166 -3.25 -4.63 2.02
C LEU A 166 -3.97 -4.51 0.66
N LYS A 167 -3.50 -3.65 -0.25
CA LYS A 167 -4.04 -3.57 -1.62
C LYS A 167 -3.71 -4.84 -2.42
N TYR A 168 -2.50 -5.36 -2.30
CA TYR A 168 -2.15 -6.65 -2.89
C TYR A 168 -3.07 -7.77 -2.36
N LEU A 169 -3.39 -7.78 -1.07
CA LEU A 169 -4.35 -8.73 -0.50
C LEU A 169 -5.78 -8.51 -1.05
N ALA A 170 -6.19 -7.27 -1.31
CA ALA A 170 -7.47 -6.96 -1.96
C ALA A 170 -7.53 -7.49 -3.40
N ASP A 171 -6.40 -7.52 -4.12
CA ASP A 171 -6.34 -8.16 -5.44
C ASP A 171 -6.41 -9.69 -5.30
N VAL A 172 -5.74 -10.27 -4.30
CA VAL A 172 -5.68 -11.72 -4.04
C VAL A 172 -7.06 -12.34 -3.71
N ILE A 173 -7.95 -11.62 -3.03
CA ILE A 173 -9.33 -12.09 -2.80
C ILE A 173 -10.16 -12.12 -4.10
N ASN A 174 -9.72 -11.41 -5.14
CA ASN A 174 -10.36 -11.34 -6.47
C ASN A 174 -9.66 -12.24 -7.51
N ARG A 175 -8.75 -13.12 -7.09
CA ARG A 175 -7.91 -13.95 -7.97
C ARG A 175 -8.65 -14.81 -9.00
N GLU A 176 -9.93 -15.14 -8.77
CA GLU A 176 -10.75 -15.90 -9.74
C GLU A 176 -10.92 -15.15 -11.08
N HIS A 177 -10.61 -13.87 -11.10
CA HIS A 177 -10.68 -12.99 -12.26
C HIS A 177 -9.33 -12.70 -12.92
N TRP A 178 -8.23 -13.21 -12.35
CA TRP A 178 -6.89 -13.03 -12.90
C TRP A 178 -6.68 -13.92 -14.14
N SER A 179 -5.65 -13.61 -14.93
CA SER A 179 -5.29 -14.45 -16.07
C SER A 179 -4.79 -15.81 -15.57
N ARG A 180 -4.89 -16.85 -16.41
CA ARG A 180 -4.51 -18.22 -16.02
C ARG A 180 -3.03 -18.37 -15.64
N ASP A 181 -2.19 -17.46 -16.10
CA ASP A 181 -0.74 -17.47 -15.89
C ASP A 181 -0.31 -16.68 -14.64
N ASP A 182 -1.23 -15.93 -14.01
CA ASP A 182 -0.92 -15.13 -12.82
C ASP A 182 -0.93 -16.00 -11.55
N ASP A 183 0.23 -16.14 -10.91
CA ASP A 183 0.41 -16.90 -9.67
C ASP A 183 0.51 -15.99 -8.43
N ILE A 184 -0.22 -16.35 -7.36
CA ILE A 184 -0.28 -15.57 -6.12
C ILE A 184 1.09 -15.48 -5.45
N THR A 185 1.85 -16.58 -5.47
CA THR A 185 3.17 -16.60 -4.85
C THR A 185 4.09 -15.65 -5.58
N GLN A 186 4.11 -15.65 -6.92
CA GLN A 186 4.86 -14.67 -7.70
C GLN A 186 4.40 -13.23 -7.44
N TYR A 187 3.09 -13.01 -7.36
CA TYR A 187 2.51 -11.69 -7.14
C TYR A 187 2.90 -11.06 -5.80
N LEU A 188 2.91 -11.86 -4.72
CA LEU A 188 3.30 -11.42 -3.38
C LEU A 188 4.82 -11.50 -3.12
N ARG A 189 5.58 -12.17 -3.99
CA ARG A 189 7.00 -12.46 -3.80
C ARG A 189 7.87 -11.24 -3.46
N PRO A 190 7.75 -10.07 -4.14
CA PRO A 190 8.62 -8.93 -3.83
C PRO A 190 8.51 -8.45 -2.38
N LEU A 191 7.30 -8.50 -1.82
CA LEU A 191 7.06 -8.17 -0.41
C LEU A 191 7.51 -9.27 0.53
N CYS A 192 7.25 -10.53 0.15
CA CYS A 192 7.66 -11.68 0.95
C CYS A 192 9.18 -11.75 1.11
N ASP A 193 9.90 -11.61 0.00
CA ASP A 193 11.37 -11.62 -0.03
C ASP A 193 11.96 -10.43 0.74
N PHE A 194 11.35 -9.24 0.63
CA PHE A 194 11.83 -8.04 1.31
C PHE A 194 11.67 -8.11 2.84
N TYR A 195 10.52 -8.60 3.31
CA TYR A 195 10.23 -8.66 4.74
C TYR A 195 10.66 -9.97 5.41
N GLY A 196 11.06 -10.97 4.62
CA GLY A 196 11.42 -12.30 5.10
C GLY A 196 10.21 -13.06 5.64
N ILE A 197 9.05 -12.91 5.00
CA ILE A 197 7.78 -13.51 5.42
C ILE A 197 7.32 -14.57 4.41
N GLU A 198 6.43 -15.45 4.86
CA GLU A 198 5.74 -16.41 4.01
C GLU A 198 4.24 -16.28 4.20
N VAL A 199 3.51 -16.06 3.10
CA VAL A 199 2.04 -16.04 3.11
C VAL A 199 1.55 -17.42 2.68
N SER A 200 0.98 -18.18 3.61
CA SER A 200 0.55 -19.55 3.34
C SER A 200 -0.67 -19.62 2.42
N THR A 201 -0.85 -20.76 1.76
CA THR A 201 -2.06 -21.03 0.96
C THR A 201 -3.34 -20.98 1.80
N GLU A 202 -3.25 -21.38 3.09
CA GLU A 202 -4.37 -21.32 4.02
C GLU A 202 -4.75 -19.87 4.36
N PHE A 203 -3.75 -19.00 4.60
CA PHE A 203 -3.97 -17.57 4.81
C PHE A 203 -4.79 -17.00 3.64
N VAL A 204 -4.32 -17.25 2.41
CA VAL A 204 -4.96 -16.75 1.19
C VAL A 204 -6.35 -17.34 0.96
N ALA A 205 -6.52 -18.63 1.29
CA ALA A 205 -7.79 -19.31 1.11
C ALA A 205 -8.86 -18.83 2.11
N THR A 206 -8.46 -18.46 3.33
CA THR A 206 -9.38 -18.07 4.42
C THR A 206 -9.60 -16.56 4.54
N LEU A 207 -8.77 -15.74 3.88
CA LEU A 207 -9.00 -14.31 3.74
C LEU A 207 -10.26 -14.04 2.90
N HIS A 208 -11.28 -13.47 3.54
CA HIS A 208 -12.59 -13.21 2.92
C HIS A 208 -12.71 -11.81 2.34
N ALA A 209 -12.23 -10.81 3.08
CA ALA A 209 -12.39 -9.41 2.74
C ALA A 209 -11.23 -8.60 3.30
N VAL A 210 -10.87 -7.54 2.57
CA VAL A 210 -10.02 -6.45 3.02
C VAL A 210 -10.85 -5.17 2.86
N GLU A 211 -11.20 -4.52 3.96
CA GLU A 211 -11.97 -3.27 3.92
C GLU A 211 -11.13 -2.12 4.46
N PHE A 212 -11.21 -0.98 3.79
CA PHE A 212 -10.49 0.23 4.17
C PHE A 212 -11.47 1.26 4.76
N ARG A 213 -11.02 1.95 5.81
CA ARG A 213 -11.59 3.18 6.36
C ARG A 213 -10.45 4.20 6.48
N ASN A 214 -10.76 5.45 6.82
CA ASN A 214 -9.70 6.44 6.98
C ASN A 214 -8.75 6.01 8.10
N SER A 215 -7.50 5.73 7.74
CA SER A 215 -6.44 5.25 8.63
C SER A 215 -6.70 3.93 9.37
N ILE A 216 -7.71 3.16 8.96
CA ILE A 216 -8.00 1.81 9.48
C ILE A 216 -8.15 0.85 8.31
N ALA A 217 -7.66 -0.38 8.46
CA ALA A 217 -8.08 -1.49 7.62
C ALA A 217 -8.52 -2.66 8.47
N LEU A 218 -9.44 -3.46 7.92
CA LEU A 218 -9.89 -4.69 8.55
C LEU A 218 -9.83 -5.84 7.55
N LEU A 219 -9.47 -7.01 8.07
CA LEU A 219 -9.43 -8.27 7.34
C LEU A 219 -10.39 -9.24 8.01
N ARG A 220 -11.29 -9.83 7.22
CA ARG A 220 -12.24 -10.83 7.71
C ARG A 220 -11.76 -12.22 7.35
N LYS A 221 -11.84 -13.15 8.30
CA LYS A 221 -11.56 -14.56 8.05
C LYS A 221 -12.86 -15.34 7.90
N ARG A 222 -12.92 -16.23 6.91
CA ARG A 222 -14.02 -17.19 6.70
C ARG A 222 -13.47 -18.53 6.24
N PRO A 223 -14.27 -19.61 6.33
CA PRO A 223 -13.86 -20.88 5.73
C PRO A 223 -13.56 -20.71 4.24
N ALA A 224 -12.54 -21.40 3.74
CA ALA A 224 -12.12 -21.30 2.35
C ALA A 224 -13.23 -21.58 1.33
N ALA A 225 -14.19 -22.44 1.68
CA ALA A 225 -15.36 -22.74 0.85
C ALA A 225 -16.30 -21.54 0.67
N ALA A 226 -16.33 -20.60 1.63
CA ALA A 226 -17.17 -19.40 1.61
C ALA A 226 -16.49 -18.20 0.91
N ASN A 227 -15.25 -18.37 0.43
CA ASN A 227 -14.45 -17.33 -0.23
C ASN A 227 -14.39 -17.50 -1.75
N ARG A 228 -15.25 -18.34 -2.32
CA ARG A 228 -15.42 -18.47 -3.77
C ARG A 228 -16.56 -17.59 -4.25
N LEU A 229 -16.45 -17.06 -5.46
CA LEU A 229 -17.52 -16.23 -6.04
C LEU A 229 -18.86 -16.98 -6.15
N GLY A 230 -18.79 -18.30 -6.37
CA GLY A 230 -19.95 -19.17 -6.47
C GLY A 230 -20.63 -19.12 -7.85
N ALA A 231 -21.80 -19.76 -7.93
CA ALA A 231 -22.60 -19.77 -9.15
C ALA A 231 -23.38 -18.46 -9.31
N ARG A 232 -23.48 -17.95 -10.54
CA ARG A 232 -24.34 -16.78 -10.80
C ARG A 232 -25.81 -17.15 -10.58
N VAL A 233 -26.51 -16.31 -9.84
CA VAL A 233 -27.96 -16.40 -9.64
C VAL A 233 -28.65 -15.52 -10.68
N VAL A 234 -29.43 -16.13 -11.57
CA VAL A 234 -30.24 -15.42 -12.57
C VAL A 234 -31.71 -15.68 -12.29
N VAL A 235 -32.48 -14.62 -12.09
CA VAL A 235 -33.93 -14.65 -11.82
C VAL A 235 -34.67 -13.66 -12.71
N GLY A 236 -35.97 -13.87 -12.92
CA GLY A 236 -36.83 -13.04 -13.78
C GLY A 236 -37.11 -13.69 -15.13
N GLU A 237 -38.24 -13.30 -15.73
CA GLU A 237 -38.78 -13.94 -16.95
C GLU A 237 -38.51 -13.15 -18.24
N THR A 238 -38.08 -11.89 -18.13
CA THR A 238 -37.90 -11.02 -19.30
C THR A 238 -36.51 -10.38 -19.30
N ALA A 239 -35.83 -10.45 -20.46
CA ALA A 239 -34.55 -9.78 -20.68
C ALA A 239 -34.53 -9.22 -22.11
N LYS A 240 -34.84 -7.91 -22.26
CA LYS A 240 -34.93 -7.24 -23.56
C LYS A 240 -33.57 -6.80 -24.11
N VAL A 241 -32.61 -6.54 -23.24
CA VAL A 241 -31.29 -5.98 -23.59
C VAL A 241 -30.27 -7.08 -23.84
N GLU A 242 -30.25 -8.10 -22.97
CA GLU A 242 -29.36 -9.24 -23.09
C GLU A 242 -30.15 -10.54 -22.88
N PRO A 243 -30.86 -11.05 -23.89
CA PRO A 243 -31.67 -12.25 -23.76
C PRO A 243 -30.85 -13.51 -23.41
N ALA A 244 -29.54 -13.52 -23.69
CA ALA A 244 -28.71 -14.71 -23.53
C ALA A 244 -28.45 -15.08 -22.06
N VAL A 245 -28.83 -14.24 -21.08
CA VAL A 245 -28.75 -14.57 -19.65
C VAL A 245 -29.92 -15.41 -19.16
N LEU A 246 -31.07 -15.40 -19.83
CA LEU A 246 -32.27 -16.13 -19.38
C LEU A 246 -32.00 -17.63 -19.36
N GLY A 247 -32.32 -18.26 -18.22
CA GLY A 247 -32.25 -19.72 -18.04
C GLY A 247 -30.84 -20.32 -18.04
N LYS A 248 -29.77 -19.50 -17.99
CA LYS A 248 -28.39 -20.01 -17.94
C LYS A 248 -27.81 -19.99 -16.53
N ALA A 249 -27.25 -21.13 -16.11
CA ALA A 249 -26.26 -21.18 -15.04
C ALA A 249 -24.95 -20.64 -15.59
N LEU A 250 -24.65 -19.37 -15.31
CA LEU A 250 -23.46 -18.70 -15.82
C LEU A 250 -22.34 -18.83 -14.78
N THR A 251 -21.17 -19.30 -15.20
CA THR A 251 -19.95 -19.31 -14.37
C THR A 251 -19.08 -18.13 -14.74
N CYS A 252 -18.40 -17.52 -13.78
CA CYS A 252 -17.34 -16.57 -14.10
C CYS A 252 -16.11 -17.35 -14.59
N SER A 253 -15.57 -16.97 -15.75
CA SER A 253 -14.28 -17.43 -16.22
C SER A 253 -13.51 -16.20 -16.68
N ALA A 254 -12.27 -16.04 -16.25
CA ALA A 254 -11.39 -15.01 -16.76
C ALA A 254 -11.37 -15.05 -18.31
N PRO A 255 -11.40 -13.90 -18.98
CA PRO A 255 -11.37 -13.86 -20.44
C PRO A 255 -10.13 -14.60 -20.94
N SER A 256 -10.31 -15.56 -21.86
CA SER A 256 -9.17 -16.15 -22.56
C SER A 256 -8.45 -15.04 -23.33
N ALA A 257 -7.14 -14.90 -23.15
CA ALA A 257 -6.30 -13.95 -23.88
C ALA A 257 -6.37 -14.24 -25.39
N ASN A 258 -7.36 -13.65 -26.06
CA ASN A 258 -7.55 -13.71 -27.49
C ASN A 258 -7.60 -12.28 -28.01
N THR A 259 -6.44 -11.67 -28.09
CA THR A 259 -6.23 -10.43 -28.85
C THR A 259 -4.96 -10.61 -29.66
N THR A 260 -5.13 -10.86 -30.96
CA THR A 260 -4.09 -10.75 -31.98
C THR A 260 -3.43 -9.37 -31.88
N VAL A 261 -2.30 -9.29 -31.19
CA VAL A 261 -1.45 -8.09 -31.17
C VAL A 261 -0.85 -7.94 -32.56
N ALA A 262 -1.21 -6.86 -33.24
CA ALA A 262 -0.62 -6.47 -34.50
C ALA A 262 0.91 -6.33 -34.33
N LYS A 263 1.68 -7.04 -35.17
CA LYS A 263 3.15 -7.04 -35.15
C LYS A 263 3.67 -5.61 -35.31
N ASN A 264 4.31 -5.09 -34.26
CA ASN A 264 4.90 -3.76 -34.24
C ASN A 264 6.21 -3.75 -35.08
N PRO A 265 6.35 -2.88 -36.11
CA PRO A 265 7.52 -2.83 -36.98
C PRO A 265 8.85 -2.64 -36.24
N ALA A 266 8.84 -2.02 -35.05
CA ALA A 266 10.01 -1.80 -34.21
C ALA A 266 10.66 -3.10 -33.68
N LEU A 267 9.88 -4.18 -33.49
CA LEU A 267 10.42 -5.49 -33.08
C LEU A 267 11.27 -6.14 -34.18
N THR A 268 11.06 -5.77 -35.45
CA THR A 268 11.76 -6.34 -36.60
C THR A 268 13.21 -5.85 -36.67
N SER A 269 13.48 -4.60 -36.29
CA SER A 269 14.84 -4.05 -36.27
C SER A 269 15.65 -4.56 -35.07
N THR A 270 15.01 -4.78 -33.92
CA THR A 270 15.64 -5.40 -32.74
C THR A 270 16.06 -6.84 -33.02
N ARG A 271 15.26 -7.59 -33.80
CA ARG A 271 15.57 -8.98 -34.19
C ARG A 271 16.79 -9.07 -35.12
N ALA A 272 16.96 -8.08 -35.99
CA ALA A 272 18.13 -7.98 -36.87
C ALA A 272 19.41 -7.66 -36.08
N ALA A 273 19.36 -6.68 -35.17
CA ALA A 273 20.50 -6.28 -34.34
C ALA A 273 20.98 -7.41 -33.40
N VAL A 274 20.05 -8.16 -32.78
CA VAL A 274 20.39 -9.33 -31.95
C VAL A 274 20.92 -10.49 -32.79
N GLY A 275 20.44 -10.65 -34.04
CA GLY A 275 20.98 -11.61 -34.99
C GLY A 275 22.42 -11.32 -35.39
N GLU A 276 22.75 -10.06 -35.65
CA GLU A 276 24.11 -9.59 -35.95
C GLU A 276 25.05 -9.75 -34.76
N MET A 277 24.57 -9.50 -33.55
CA MET A 277 25.34 -9.67 -32.31
C MET A 277 25.59 -11.16 -31.99
N LYS A 278 24.62 -12.05 -32.22
CA LYS A 278 24.80 -13.51 -32.13
C LYS A 278 25.77 -14.05 -33.17
N ALA A 279 25.76 -13.47 -34.39
CA ALA A 279 26.70 -13.85 -35.44
C ALA A 279 28.14 -13.40 -35.10
N ALA A 280 28.32 -12.21 -34.53
CA ALA A 280 29.60 -11.71 -34.04
C ALA A 280 30.18 -12.58 -32.90
N ILE A 281 29.32 -13.04 -31.99
CA ILE A 281 29.70 -13.95 -30.89
C ILE A 281 30.06 -15.35 -31.40
N LYS A 282 29.44 -15.83 -32.48
CA LYS A 282 29.76 -17.15 -33.07
C LYS A 282 31.03 -17.13 -33.94
N ALA A 283 31.41 -15.96 -34.45
CA ALA A 283 32.64 -15.75 -35.22
C ALA A 283 33.87 -15.53 -34.32
N GLY A 284 33.65 -15.07 -33.09
CA GLY A 284 34.68 -14.94 -32.06
C GLY A 284 34.76 -16.19 -31.19
N ASP A 285 35.74 -17.04 -31.49
CA ASP A 285 36.40 -17.97 -30.58
C ASP A 285 36.01 -19.46 -30.65
N SER A 286 36.66 -20.15 -31.59
CA SER A 286 36.80 -21.61 -31.64
C SER A 286 37.96 -22.14 -30.77
N SER A 287 38.42 -21.41 -29.74
CA SER A 287 39.53 -21.81 -28.86
C SER A 287 39.23 -21.85 -27.36
N LEU A 288 38.01 -21.53 -26.92
CA LEU A 288 37.62 -21.71 -25.52
C LEU A 288 37.04 -23.12 -25.26
N GLN A 289 37.79 -23.91 -24.49
CA GLN A 289 37.27 -25.13 -23.86
C GLN A 289 36.04 -24.78 -23.00
N ALA A 290 35.08 -25.74 -22.95
CA ALA A 290 33.68 -25.60 -22.54
C ALA A 290 33.32 -24.46 -21.57
N PRO A 291 32.21 -23.73 -21.81
CA PRO A 291 31.81 -22.59 -20.99
C PRO A 291 31.62 -22.99 -19.53
N SER A 292 32.15 -22.18 -18.61
CA SER A 292 32.00 -22.43 -17.18
C SER A 292 30.51 -22.44 -16.79
N PRO A 293 30.12 -23.17 -15.73
CA PRO A 293 28.73 -23.23 -15.26
C PRO A 293 28.10 -21.85 -15.02
N LEU A 294 28.92 -20.86 -14.68
CA LEU A 294 28.52 -19.47 -14.49
C LEU A 294 28.15 -18.78 -15.81
N PHE A 295 28.85 -19.08 -16.91
CA PHE A 295 28.56 -18.54 -18.24
C PHE A 295 27.28 -19.14 -18.83
N ALA A 296 27.02 -20.42 -18.57
CA ALA A 296 25.76 -21.07 -18.91
C ALA A 296 24.57 -20.50 -18.11
N GLN A 297 24.77 -20.17 -16.83
CA GLN A 297 23.78 -19.50 -16.00
C GLN A 297 23.48 -18.07 -16.47
N LEU A 298 24.50 -17.32 -16.89
CA LEU A 298 24.30 -15.96 -17.42
C LEU A 298 23.49 -15.97 -18.74
N LEU A 299 23.76 -16.95 -19.62
CA LEU A 299 22.99 -17.15 -20.85
C LEU A 299 21.54 -17.58 -20.59
N ALA A 300 21.30 -18.41 -19.58
CA ALA A 300 19.95 -18.79 -19.16
C ALA A 300 19.17 -17.61 -18.58
N MET A 301 19.83 -16.77 -17.77
CA MET A 301 19.23 -15.58 -17.17
C MET A 301 18.91 -14.51 -18.23
N LEU A 302 19.77 -14.36 -19.25
CA LEU A 302 19.49 -13.50 -20.40
C LEU A 302 18.31 -14.01 -21.25
N ALA A 303 18.12 -15.33 -21.36
CA ALA A 303 16.98 -15.92 -22.04
C ALA A 303 15.67 -15.75 -21.26
N GLU A 304 15.70 -15.83 -19.92
CA GLU A 304 14.55 -15.53 -19.04
C GLU A 304 14.15 -14.06 -19.11
N ILE A 305 15.12 -13.15 -19.09
CA ILE A 305 14.87 -11.71 -19.28
C ILE A 305 14.27 -11.47 -20.67
N GLN A 306 14.73 -12.20 -21.69
CA GLN A 306 14.17 -12.10 -23.05
C GLN A 306 12.72 -12.58 -23.14
N GLY A 307 12.35 -13.64 -22.40
CA GLY A 307 10.95 -14.08 -22.28
C GLY A 307 10.07 -13.08 -21.53
N PHE A 308 10.60 -12.49 -20.45
CA PHE A 308 9.91 -11.46 -19.67
C PHE A 308 9.65 -10.16 -20.47
N LEU A 309 10.51 -9.87 -21.45
CA LEU A 309 10.41 -8.71 -22.34
C LEU A 309 9.38 -8.88 -23.47
N GLU A 310 8.95 -10.10 -23.81
CA GLU A 310 7.95 -10.37 -24.85
C GLU A 310 6.51 -10.04 -24.38
N GLU A 311 6.29 -9.84 -23.08
CA GLU A 311 4.96 -9.74 -22.47
C GLU A 311 4.50 -8.33 -22.07
N GLN A 312 5.35 -7.29 -22.14
CA GLN A 312 4.99 -5.96 -21.63
C GLN A 312 5.35 -4.79 -22.59
N PRO A 313 4.41 -3.89 -22.92
CA PRO A 313 4.68 -2.70 -23.72
C PRO A 313 5.28 -1.58 -22.85
N ILE A 314 6.59 -1.61 -22.65
CA ILE A 314 7.31 -0.54 -21.95
C ILE A 314 7.81 0.50 -22.97
N GLY A 315 7.52 1.78 -22.73
CA GLY A 315 7.97 2.89 -23.56
C GLY A 315 9.50 3.07 -23.56
N ALA A 316 10.05 3.68 -24.60
CA ALA A 316 11.50 3.81 -24.80
C ALA A 316 12.22 4.65 -23.72
N LYS A 317 11.50 5.50 -22.98
CA LYS A 317 12.05 6.31 -21.88
C LYS A 317 12.17 5.53 -20.59
N GLU A 318 11.16 4.73 -20.28
CA GLU A 318 11.13 3.83 -19.13
C GLU A 318 12.21 2.74 -19.27
N TRP A 319 12.54 2.36 -20.50
CA TRP A 319 13.59 1.39 -20.81
C TRP A 319 15.01 1.88 -20.41
N ALA A 320 15.34 3.15 -20.67
CA ALA A 320 16.66 3.70 -20.32
C ALA A 320 16.91 3.69 -18.80
N ILE A 321 15.87 3.96 -18.01
CA ILE A 321 15.92 4.00 -16.54
C ILE A 321 16.09 2.58 -15.97
N VAL A 322 15.41 1.59 -16.55
CA VAL A 322 15.51 0.20 -16.11
C VAL A 322 16.91 -0.37 -16.33
N GLN A 323 17.59 0.00 -17.41
CA GLN A 323 18.96 -0.47 -17.64
C GLN A 323 20.01 0.17 -16.76
N GLU A 324 19.84 1.44 -16.42
CA GLU A 324 20.71 2.12 -15.48
C GLU A 324 20.58 1.49 -14.07
N LEU A 325 19.34 1.22 -13.64
CA LEU A 325 19.04 0.55 -12.36
C LEU A 325 19.53 -0.90 -12.28
N LEU A 326 19.45 -1.67 -13.37
CA LEU A 326 19.93 -3.06 -13.39
C LEU A 326 21.47 -3.13 -13.38
N ALA A 327 22.15 -2.19 -14.04
CA ALA A 327 23.61 -2.09 -14.02
C ALA A 327 24.14 -1.72 -12.61
N GLU A 328 23.48 -0.80 -11.92
CA GLU A 328 23.82 -0.43 -10.53
C GLU A 328 23.63 -1.60 -9.56
N ARG A 329 22.55 -2.39 -9.72
CA ARG A 329 22.20 -3.48 -8.80
C ARG A 329 23.07 -4.73 -8.97
N ALA A 330 23.55 -5.00 -10.18
CA ALA A 330 24.48 -6.10 -10.46
C ALA A 330 25.85 -5.89 -9.79
N LEU A 331 26.29 -4.63 -9.64
CA LEU A 331 27.57 -4.25 -9.02
C LEU A 331 27.52 -4.18 -7.48
N ALA A 332 26.33 -4.08 -6.90
CA ALA A 332 26.12 -3.97 -5.45
C ALA A 332 25.97 -5.33 -4.72
N HIS A 333 25.98 -6.46 -5.44
CA HIS A 333 25.68 -7.76 -4.86
C HIS A 333 26.88 -8.36 -4.07
N PRO A 334 26.76 -8.62 -2.75
CA PRO A 334 27.88 -9.07 -1.89
C PRO A 334 28.54 -10.40 -2.29
N ALA A 335 27.91 -11.22 -3.13
CA ALA A 335 28.51 -12.45 -3.66
C ALA A 335 29.44 -12.17 -4.86
N VAL A 336 29.15 -11.14 -5.66
CA VAL A 336 29.98 -10.70 -6.79
C VAL A 336 31.25 -10.02 -6.27
N THR A 337 31.13 -9.21 -5.21
CA THR A 337 32.27 -8.60 -4.51
C THR A 337 33.18 -9.64 -3.86
N ARG A 338 32.63 -10.77 -3.39
CA ARG A 338 33.40 -11.88 -2.79
C ARG A 338 34.09 -12.77 -3.83
N ALA A 339 33.45 -13.00 -4.99
CA ALA A 339 34.07 -13.71 -6.11
C ALA A 339 35.29 -12.94 -6.67
N LEU A 340 35.18 -11.61 -6.78
CA LEU A 340 36.26 -10.72 -7.21
C LEU A 340 37.44 -10.63 -6.22
N GLN A 341 37.24 -10.99 -4.95
CA GLN A 341 38.31 -11.00 -3.95
C GLN A 341 39.16 -12.28 -3.94
N HIS A 342 38.66 -13.37 -4.55
CA HIS A 342 39.36 -14.66 -4.57
C HIS A 342 40.31 -14.82 -5.78
N GLU A 343 40.15 -14.07 -6.87
CA GLU A 343 41.03 -14.09 -8.05
C GLU A 343 42.23 -13.12 -7.94
N LYS A 344 42.78 -12.99 -6.73
CA LYS A 344 43.81 -11.98 -6.41
C LYS A 344 45.25 -12.50 -6.50
N SER A 345 45.53 -13.52 -7.31
CA SER A 345 46.86 -14.14 -7.40
C SER A 345 47.66 -13.87 -8.67
N GLU A 346 47.17 -13.14 -9.68
CA GLU A 346 47.95 -12.85 -10.90
C GLU A 346 47.85 -11.37 -11.33
N GLY A 347 48.39 -10.47 -10.49
CA GLY A 347 48.70 -9.09 -10.87
C GLY A 347 49.93 -9.08 -11.78
N ILE A 348 49.97 -8.34 -12.88
CA ILE A 348 50.58 -6.99 -12.87
C ILE A 348 50.05 -6.10 -14.03
N SER A 349 49.30 -6.63 -15.01
CA SER A 349 48.75 -5.83 -16.13
C SER A 349 47.46 -5.08 -15.78
N LEU A 350 46.68 -5.57 -14.80
CA LEU A 350 45.37 -5.02 -14.43
C LEU A 350 45.43 -3.77 -13.52
N ALA A 351 46.62 -3.43 -13.02
CA ALA A 351 46.79 -2.31 -12.10
C ALA A 351 46.58 -0.94 -12.78
N SER A 352 46.98 -0.77 -14.05
CA SER A 352 46.75 0.48 -14.77
C SER A 352 45.30 0.65 -15.19
N GLU A 353 44.64 -0.42 -15.63
CA GLU A 353 43.21 -0.42 -15.98
C GLU A 353 42.31 -0.21 -14.76
N ARG A 354 42.67 -0.81 -13.61
CA ARG A 354 41.99 -0.56 -12.33
C ARG A 354 42.08 0.91 -11.91
N THR A 355 43.24 1.54 -12.04
CA THR A 355 43.42 2.97 -11.75
C THR A 355 42.60 3.84 -12.70
N ALA A 356 42.53 3.49 -13.99
CA ALA A 356 41.72 4.20 -14.97
C ALA A 356 40.21 4.06 -14.70
N LEU A 357 39.75 2.88 -14.29
CA LEU A 357 38.35 2.63 -13.92
C LEU A 357 37.97 3.31 -12.61
N LEU A 358 38.87 3.34 -11.62
CA LEU A 358 38.67 4.10 -10.38
C LEU A 358 38.55 5.61 -10.67
N GLY A 359 39.38 6.16 -11.57
CA GLY A 359 39.24 7.55 -12.00
C GLY A 359 37.92 7.85 -12.71
N LYS A 360 37.41 6.92 -13.53
CA LYS A 360 36.08 7.05 -14.17
C LYS A 360 34.95 6.94 -13.15
N LEU A 361 35.10 6.08 -12.14
CA LEU A 361 34.13 5.92 -11.05
C LEU A 361 34.06 7.17 -10.17
N ASP A 362 35.20 7.78 -9.85
CA ASP A 362 35.26 9.02 -9.07
C ASP A 362 34.68 10.19 -9.86
N ALA A 363 34.89 10.25 -11.18
CA ALA A 363 34.26 11.24 -12.05
C ALA A 363 32.72 11.05 -12.11
N ALA A 364 32.24 9.81 -12.19
CA ALA A 364 30.82 9.50 -12.18
C ALA A 364 30.17 9.85 -10.83
N ARG A 365 30.85 9.59 -9.71
CA ARG A 365 30.41 10.00 -8.37
C ARG A 365 30.28 11.51 -8.24
N LEU A 366 31.28 12.25 -8.71
CA LEU A 366 31.24 13.72 -8.70
C LEU A 366 30.07 14.25 -9.56
N GLN A 367 29.79 13.61 -10.69
CA GLN A 367 28.66 13.98 -11.54
C GLN A 367 27.31 13.66 -10.89
N ALA A 368 27.21 12.54 -10.16
CA ALA A 368 26.03 12.19 -9.37
C ALA A 368 25.77 13.19 -8.23
N GLU A 369 26.82 13.58 -7.49
CA GLU A 369 26.74 14.62 -6.44
C GLU A 369 26.27 15.97 -7.01
N GLN A 370 26.76 16.34 -8.20
CA GLN A 370 26.32 17.56 -8.89
C GLN A 370 24.84 17.49 -9.30
N LEU A 371 24.35 16.33 -9.75
CA LEU A 371 22.95 16.10 -10.09
C LEU A 371 22.05 16.10 -8.84
N GLU A 372 22.52 15.55 -7.74
CA GLU A 372 21.82 15.59 -6.45
C GLU A 372 21.69 17.04 -5.94
N HIS A 373 22.77 17.83 -6.02
CA HIS A 373 22.71 19.25 -5.69
C HIS A 373 21.80 20.05 -6.62
N ALA A 374 21.75 19.73 -7.91
CA ALA A 374 20.83 20.36 -8.87
C ALA A 374 19.37 20.00 -8.54
N THR A 375 19.09 18.73 -8.24
CA THR A 375 17.77 18.24 -7.83
C THR A 375 17.30 18.94 -6.55
N ASN A 376 18.16 19.03 -5.54
CA ASN A 376 17.86 19.74 -4.30
C ASN A 376 17.60 21.23 -4.51
N ARG A 377 18.28 21.87 -5.49
CA ARG A 377 18.02 23.28 -5.85
C ARG A 377 16.66 23.44 -6.52
N LEU A 378 16.31 22.54 -7.45
CA LEU A 378 15.02 22.55 -8.14
C LEU A 378 13.87 22.29 -7.16
N GLN A 379 14.04 21.37 -6.21
CA GLN A 379 13.04 21.11 -5.18
C GLN A 379 12.74 22.35 -4.34
N ARG A 380 13.78 23.09 -3.91
CA ARG A 380 13.58 24.37 -3.19
C ARG A 380 12.85 25.42 -4.03
N GLN A 381 13.06 25.44 -5.36
CA GLN A 381 12.33 26.35 -6.25
C GLN A 381 10.86 25.94 -6.37
N ILE A 382 10.56 24.64 -6.44
CA ILE A 382 9.19 24.12 -6.42
C ILE A 382 8.49 24.52 -5.12
N ASP A 383 9.13 24.29 -3.97
CA ASP A 383 8.55 24.62 -2.66
C ASP A 383 8.25 26.14 -2.54
N GLN A 384 9.14 27.00 -3.07
CA GLN A 384 8.94 28.44 -3.12
C GLN A 384 7.75 28.84 -4.02
N LEU A 385 7.61 28.21 -5.18
CA LEU A 385 6.49 28.44 -6.10
C LEU A 385 5.16 27.98 -5.50
N GLU A 386 5.15 26.83 -4.83
CA GLU A 386 3.97 26.34 -4.12
C GLU A 386 3.54 27.29 -3.00
N GLN A 387 4.49 27.80 -2.22
CA GLN A 387 4.20 28.78 -1.17
C GLN A 387 3.62 30.08 -1.76
N ALA A 388 4.19 30.58 -2.86
CA ALA A 388 3.69 31.76 -3.55
C ALA A 388 2.27 31.55 -4.10
N ASN A 389 1.98 30.37 -4.65
CA ASN A 389 0.66 30.02 -5.16
C ASN A 389 -0.39 29.97 -4.03
N ARG A 390 -0.05 29.38 -2.87
CA ARG A 390 -0.92 29.40 -1.68
C ARG A 390 -1.24 30.82 -1.21
N THR A 391 -0.25 31.73 -1.25
CA THR A 391 -0.49 33.14 -0.93
C THR A 391 -1.46 33.79 -1.92
N GLN A 392 -1.31 33.56 -3.22
CA GLN A 392 -2.23 34.06 -4.24
C GLN A 392 -3.65 33.51 -4.08
N GLU A 393 -3.80 32.23 -3.72
CA GLU A 393 -5.10 31.63 -3.46
C GLU A 393 -5.82 32.29 -2.27
N VAL A 394 -5.08 32.60 -1.19
CA VAL A 394 -5.62 33.33 -0.04
C VAL A 394 -6.05 34.75 -0.43
N GLU A 395 -5.27 35.45 -1.26
CA GLU A 395 -5.62 36.77 -1.78
C GLU A 395 -6.87 36.72 -2.69
N LEU A 396 -6.97 35.72 -3.56
CA LEU A 396 -8.13 35.48 -4.42
C LEU A 396 -9.39 35.21 -3.59
N GLN A 397 -9.29 34.38 -2.55
CA GLN A 397 -10.40 34.12 -1.63
C GLN A 397 -10.83 35.39 -0.89
N SER A 398 -9.88 36.21 -0.43
CA SER A 398 -10.15 37.50 0.20
C SER A 398 -10.83 38.47 -0.76
N CYS A 399 -10.36 38.55 -2.02
CA CYS A 399 -10.95 39.37 -3.07
C CYS A 399 -12.39 38.91 -3.39
N SER A 400 -12.61 37.60 -3.53
CA SER A 400 -13.94 37.02 -3.74
C SER A 400 -14.91 37.39 -2.62
N ARG A 401 -14.48 37.33 -1.35
CA ARG A 401 -15.31 37.74 -0.20
C ARG A 401 -15.68 39.22 -0.26
N ARG A 402 -14.73 40.10 -0.63
CA ARG A 402 -14.97 41.55 -0.81
C ARG A 402 -15.95 41.82 -1.95
N ILE A 403 -15.83 41.10 -3.07
CA ILE A 403 -16.77 41.19 -4.19
C ILE A 403 -18.17 40.78 -3.73
N SER A 404 -18.32 39.65 -3.03
CA SER A 404 -19.61 39.20 -2.50
C SER A 404 -20.21 40.22 -1.51
N ALA A 405 -19.40 40.81 -0.64
CA ALA A 405 -19.85 41.84 0.30
C ALA A 405 -20.34 43.11 -0.41
N LEU A 406 -19.60 43.59 -1.42
CA LEU A 406 -20.02 44.72 -2.27
C LEU A 406 -21.30 44.39 -3.04
N HIS A 407 -21.43 43.18 -3.57
CA HIS A 407 -22.63 42.73 -4.27
C HIS A 407 -23.85 42.77 -3.35
N ASN A 408 -23.70 42.33 -2.10
CA ASN A 408 -24.76 42.39 -1.09
C ASN A 408 -25.12 43.83 -0.69
N GLN A 409 -24.14 44.73 -0.56
CA GLN A 409 -24.37 46.15 -0.30
C GLN A 409 -25.07 46.86 -1.47
N ILE A 410 -24.69 46.55 -2.72
CA ILE A 410 -25.36 47.08 -3.91
C ILE A 410 -26.80 46.59 -3.97
N ASN A 411 -27.04 45.30 -3.71
CA ASN A 411 -28.38 44.73 -3.68
C ASN A 411 -29.25 45.35 -2.55
N SER A 412 -28.68 45.61 -1.38
CA SER A 412 -29.41 46.27 -0.29
C SER A 412 -29.76 47.73 -0.64
N LEU A 413 -28.85 48.45 -1.31
CA LEU A 413 -29.09 49.79 -1.82
C LEU A 413 -30.17 49.81 -2.91
N ILE A 414 -30.13 48.90 -3.89
CA ILE A 414 -31.16 48.79 -4.94
C ILE A 414 -32.55 48.57 -4.35
N ASN A 415 -32.63 47.75 -3.30
CA ASN A 415 -33.87 47.37 -2.61
C ASN A 415 -34.30 48.37 -1.52
N SER A 416 -33.51 49.42 -1.26
CA SER A 416 -33.86 50.48 -0.31
C SER A 416 -35.08 51.28 -0.78
N ARG A 417 -35.93 51.67 0.17
CA ARG A 417 -37.16 52.45 -0.07
C ARG A 417 -36.90 53.95 -0.25
N SER A 418 -35.66 54.42 -0.06
CA SER A 418 -35.31 55.84 -0.20
C SER A 418 -35.07 56.23 -1.66
N TRP A 419 -36.02 56.96 -2.26
CA TRP A 419 -36.02 57.28 -3.70
C TRP A 419 -34.90 58.23 -4.16
N ARG A 420 -34.34 59.03 -3.24
CA ARG A 420 -33.24 59.98 -3.52
C ARG A 420 -31.91 59.30 -3.91
N TYR A 421 -31.63 58.11 -3.39
CA TYR A 421 -30.36 57.38 -3.63
C TYR A 421 -30.49 56.24 -4.64
N THR A 422 -31.71 55.75 -4.90
CA THR A 422 -31.94 54.53 -5.69
C THR A 422 -32.27 54.78 -7.16
N ARG A 423 -32.63 56.01 -7.55
CA ARG A 423 -32.99 56.35 -8.94
C ARG A 423 -31.83 56.17 -9.93
N PHE A 424 -30.62 56.60 -9.57
CA PHE A 424 -29.42 56.45 -10.39
C PHE A 424 -28.97 54.99 -10.51
N LEU A 425 -28.95 54.24 -9.40
CA LEU A 425 -28.55 52.83 -9.36
C LEU A 425 -29.50 51.92 -10.15
N ARG A 426 -30.82 52.19 -10.09
CA ARG A 426 -31.83 51.45 -10.89
C ARG A 426 -31.70 51.72 -12.38
N GLN A 427 -31.31 52.93 -12.80
CA GLN A 427 -31.04 53.25 -14.21
C GLN A 427 -29.77 52.55 -14.72
N LEU A 428 -28.71 52.47 -13.91
CA LEU A 428 -27.47 51.75 -14.24
C LEU A 428 -27.67 50.24 -14.35
N SER A 429 -28.39 49.62 -13.40
CA SER A 429 -28.75 48.19 -13.45
C SER A 429 -29.53 47.83 -14.72
N ASN A 430 -30.45 48.69 -15.15
CA ASN A 430 -31.21 48.49 -16.39
C ASN A 430 -30.36 48.66 -17.67
N ARG A 431 -29.23 49.39 -17.63
CA ARG A 431 -28.29 49.44 -18.76
C ARG A 431 -27.45 48.18 -18.87
N PHE A 432 -26.98 47.62 -17.75
CA PHE A 432 -26.22 46.36 -17.75
C PHE A 432 -27.06 45.17 -18.19
N LYS A 433 -28.32 45.05 -17.73
CA LYS A 433 -29.25 44.00 -18.19
C LYS A 433 -29.63 44.07 -19.67
N LYS A 434 -29.47 45.23 -20.31
CA LYS A 434 -29.68 45.38 -21.77
C LYS A 434 -28.41 45.10 -22.59
N GLY A 435 -27.23 45.07 -21.98
CA GLY A 435 -25.96 44.79 -22.66
C GLY A 435 -25.67 43.31 -22.89
N ASP A 436 -26.16 42.42 -22.02
CA ASP A 436 -25.94 40.96 -22.13
C ASP A 436 -26.81 40.25 -23.17
N ASN A 437 -27.82 40.93 -23.74
CA ASN A 437 -28.65 40.35 -24.80
C ASN A 437 -28.10 40.62 -26.22
N ASN A 438 -26.87 41.14 -26.35
CA ASN A 438 -26.32 41.51 -27.66
C ASN A 438 -24.83 41.17 -27.85
N ARG A 439 -24.35 40.07 -27.26
CA ARG A 439 -23.07 39.44 -27.62
C ARG A 439 -23.22 37.95 -27.79
#